data_AF-A0A3B9KXF3-F1
#
_entry.id   AF-A0A3B9KXF3-F1
#
_cell.length_a   1.000
_cell.length_b   1.000
_cell.length_c   1.000
_cell.angle_alpha   90.00
_cell.angle_beta   90.00
_cell.angle_gamma   90.00
#
_symmetry.space_group_name_H-M   'P 1'
#
loop_
_entity.id
_entity.type
_entity.pdbx_description
1 polymer ?
#
loop_
_entity_poly.entity_id
_entity_poly.type
_entity_poly.pdbx_seq_one_letter_code
_entity_poly.pdbx_strand_id
1 'polypeptide(L)'
;LGTGDRQRLARAYEVYLATGKPITDFQKNRQPPVLKDGEWIGFALTPPRAKLYQKIDRRFEGMLMQGAMEEARQLIKRDLDPELPAMKAHGMPWLAAFARGEITAEFAAENAKRDTRRYAKRQFTWIGRQFPFWPRIPSPEPEDRLRVILALYREIDSPVEADYS
;
A
#
# COMPACT_ATOMS: atom_id res chain seq x y z
N LEU A 1 -6.52 -22.40 7.06
CA LEU A 1 -6.77 -20.94 7.15
C LEU A 1 -6.93 -20.59 8.62
N GLY A 2 -6.27 -19.56 9.14
CA GLY A 2 -6.45 -19.16 10.55
C GLY A 2 -7.88 -18.68 10.80
N THR A 3 -8.42 -18.97 11.99
CA THR A 3 -9.84 -18.75 12.37
C THR A 3 -10.29 -17.28 12.38
N GLY A 4 -9.38 -16.31 12.19
CA GLY A 4 -9.67 -14.87 12.19
C GLY A 4 -9.91 -14.22 10.83
N ASP A 5 -9.79 -14.95 9.71
CA ASP A 5 -9.82 -14.34 8.37
C ASP A 5 -11.13 -14.61 7.61
N ARG A 6 -12.22 -13.98 8.09
CA ARG A 6 -13.57 -14.12 7.53
C ARG A 6 -13.64 -13.79 6.04
N GLN A 7 -12.90 -12.76 5.59
CA GLN A 7 -12.86 -12.37 4.18
C GLN A 7 -12.22 -13.44 3.30
N ARG A 8 -11.07 -14.01 3.71
CA ARG A 8 -10.45 -15.10 2.94
C ARG A 8 -11.31 -16.35 2.92
N LEU A 9 -11.98 -16.67 4.02
CA LEU A 9 -12.88 -17.83 4.08
C LEU A 9 -14.09 -17.66 3.16
N ALA A 10 -14.77 -16.51 3.25
CA ALA A 10 -15.90 -16.18 2.37
C ALA A 10 -15.46 -16.25 0.90
N ARG A 11 -14.33 -15.65 0.55
CA ARG A 11 -13.81 -15.69 -0.83
C ARG A 11 -13.47 -17.10 -1.30
N ALA A 12 -12.88 -17.93 -0.44
CA ALA A 12 -12.59 -19.31 -0.78
C ALA A 12 -13.88 -20.11 -1.06
N TYR A 13 -14.92 -19.86 -0.28
CA TYR A 13 -16.23 -20.49 -0.47
C TYR A 13 -16.96 -19.99 -1.71
N GLU A 14 -16.93 -18.68 -1.99
CA GLU A 14 -17.45 -18.09 -3.24
C GLU A 14 -16.81 -18.75 -4.47
N VAL A 15 -15.47 -18.89 -4.49
CA VAL A 15 -14.75 -19.53 -5.60
C VAL A 15 -15.20 -20.98 -5.78
N TYR A 16 -15.36 -21.71 -4.68
CA TYR A 16 -15.83 -23.09 -4.72
C TYR A 16 -17.25 -23.19 -5.27
N LEU A 17 -18.18 -22.38 -4.77
CA LEU A 17 -19.56 -22.36 -5.27
C LEU A 17 -19.65 -22.00 -6.76
N ALA A 18 -18.82 -21.06 -7.22
CA ALA A 18 -18.86 -20.59 -8.59
C ALA A 18 -18.19 -21.54 -9.60
N THR A 19 -17.19 -22.32 -9.18
CA THR A 19 -16.33 -23.10 -10.09
C THR A 19 -16.32 -24.60 -9.83
N GLY A 20 -16.87 -25.05 -8.69
CA GLY A 20 -16.76 -26.43 -8.20
C GLY A 20 -15.36 -26.82 -7.74
N LYS A 21 -14.37 -25.90 -7.80
CA LYS A 21 -12.96 -26.17 -7.48
C LYS A 21 -12.49 -25.31 -6.31
N PRO A 22 -11.68 -25.86 -5.39
CA PRO A 22 -11.12 -25.07 -4.30
C PRO A 22 -10.10 -24.05 -4.82
N ILE A 23 -9.97 -22.91 -4.13
CA ILE A 23 -9.03 -21.84 -4.50
C ILE A 23 -7.56 -22.32 -4.58
N THR A 24 -7.22 -23.39 -3.85
CA THR A 24 -5.89 -24.02 -3.86
C THR A 24 -5.55 -24.66 -5.21
N ASP A 25 -6.54 -25.12 -5.97
CA ASP A 25 -6.27 -25.73 -7.28
C ASP A 25 -5.86 -24.69 -8.32
N PHE A 26 -6.39 -23.47 -8.23
CA PHE A 26 -5.95 -22.34 -9.06
C PHE A 26 -4.53 -21.89 -8.71
N GLN A 27 -4.06 -22.11 -7.48
CA GLN A 27 -2.69 -21.77 -7.08
C GLN A 27 -1.65 -22.76 -7.62
N LYS A 28 -2.05 -23.99 -7.97
CA LYS A 28 -1.17 -24.98 -8.60
C LYS A 28 -0.90 -24.65 -10.07
N ASN A 29 -1.90 -24.08 -10.76
CA ASN A 29 -1.83 -23.71 -12.18
C ASN A 29 -1.44 -22.24 -12.38
N ARG A 30 -0.42 -21.76 -11.66
CA ARG A 30 0.07 -20.39 -11.88
C ARG A 30 0.65 -20.28 -13.28
N GLN A 31 0.11 -19.36 -14.06
CA GLN A 31 0.71 -18.99 -15.32
C GLN A 31 2.09 -18.37 -15.10
N PRO A 32 3.02 -18.52 -16.05
CA PRO A 32 4.29 -17.82 -15.99
C PRO A 32 4.05 -16.31 -15.85
N PRO A 33 4.92 -15.59 -15.13
CA PRO A 33 4.80 -14.15 -15.00
C PRO A 33 4.82 -13.49 -16.38
N VAL A 34 4.05 -12.40 -16.52
CA VAL A 34 3.94 -11.64 -17.78
C VAL A 34 5.27 -11.02 -18.17
N LEU A 35 6.04 -10.56 -17.17
CA LEU A 35 7.39 -10.04 -17.35
C LEU A 35 8.39 -11.18 -17.20
N LYS A 36 9.30 -11.30 -18.17
CA LYS A 36 10.39 -12.27 -18.10
C LYS A 36 11.49 -11.79 -17.16
N ASP A 37 12.34 -12.73 -16.78
CA ASP A 37 13.55 -12.41 -16.03
C ASP A 37 14.42 -11.45 -16.87
N GLY A 38 14.91 -10.39 -16.23
CA GLY A 38 15.71 -9.34 -16.88
C GLY A 38 14.92 -8.20 -17.54
N GLU A 39 13.60 -8.31 -17.70
CA GLU A 39 12.77 -7.22 -18.28
C GLU A 39 12.36 -6.15 -17.26
N TRP A 40 12.69 -6.34 -15.98
CA TRP A 40 12.28 -5.45 -14.90
C TRP A 40 13.33 -5.37 -13.79
N ILE A 41 13.32 -4.24 -13.08
CA ILE A 41 14.19 -3.99 -11.92
C ILE A 41 13.31 -3.68 -10.72
N GLY A 42 13.50 -4.43 -9.65
CA GLY A 42 12.83 -4.19 -8.37
C GLY A 42 13.73 -3.47 -7.39
N PHE A 43 13.19 -2.47 -6.69
CA PHE A 43 13.85 -1.82 -5.55
C PHE A 43 12.81 -1.38 -4.53
N ALA A 44 13.23 -1.25 -3.27
CA ALA A 44 12.35 -0.89 -2.17
C ALA A 44 12.78 0.41 -1.51
N LEU A 45 11.87 1.40 -1.50
CA LEU A 45 12.05 2.63 -0.74
C LEU A 45 11.77 2.34 0.75
N THR A 46 12.80 2.37 1.58
CA THR A 46 12.71 2.03 3.01
C THR A 46 13.27 3.15 3.90
N PRO A 47 12.69 4.36 3.86
CA PRO A 47 13.18 5.45 4.70
C PRO A 47 13.03 5.15 6.19
N PRO A 48 13.84 5.78 7.06
CA PRO A 48 13.69 5.66 8.51
C PRO A 48 12.26 5.96 8.95
N ARG A 49 11.68 5.07 9.77
CA ARG A 49 10.27 5.14 10.17
C ARG A 49 9.90 6.48 10.80
N ALA A 50 10.76 7.03 11.65
CA ALA A 50 10.53 8.33 12.29
C ALA A 50 10.33 9.45 11.25
N LYS A 51 11.22 9.55 10.26
CA LYS A 51 11.12 10.54 9.17
C LYS A 51 9.88 10.30 8.31
N LEU A 52 9.55 9.04 8.02
CA LEU A 52 8.34 8.69 7.26
C LEU A 52 7.06 9.09 8.00
N TYR A 53 6.99 8.85 9.31
CA TYR A 53 5.81 9.17 10.12
C TYR A 53 5.63 10.69 10.22
N GLN A 54 6.70 11.46 10.39
CA GLN A 54 6.63 12.92 10.31
C GLN A 54 6.10 13.41 8.95
N LYS A 55 6.56 12.82 7.84
CA LYS A 55 6.03 13.14 6.49
C LYS A 55 4.56 12.76 6.34
N ILE A 56 4.11 11.64 6.91
CA ILE A 56 2.70 11.22 6.93
C ILE A 56 1.84 12.22 7.69
N ASP A 57 2.28 12.64 8.88
CA ASP A 57 1.52 13.52 9.75
C ASP A 57 1.37 14.91 9.10
N ARG A 58 2.46 15.46 8.57
CA ARG A 58 2.47 16.71 7.81
C ARG A 58 1.60 16.62 6.56
N ARG A 59 1.64 15.50 5.84
CA ARG A 59 0.80 15.29 4.65
C ARG A 59 -0.68 15.32 5.01
N PHE A 60 -1.08 14.67 6.10
CA PHE A 60 -2.46 14.66 6.54
C PHE A 60 -2.95 16.07 6.91
N GLU A 61 -2.14 16.84 7.64
CA GLU A 61 -2.43 18.25 7.93
C GLU A 61 -2.56 19.08 6.64
N GLY A 62 -1.65 18.87 5.68
CA GLY A 62 -1.73 19.45 4.34
C GLY A 62 -3.04 19.11 3.62
N MET A 63 -3.46 17.86 3.65
CA MET A 63 -4.73 17.42 3.06
C MET A 63 -5.93 18.13 3.68
N LEU A 64 -5.95 18.32 5.00
CA LEU A 64 -7.02 19.07 5.66
C LEU A 64 -7.06 20.53 5.18
N MET A 65 -5.90 21.18 5.09
CA MET A 65 -5.80 22.56 4.57
C MET A 65 -6.20 22.66 3.09
N GLN A 66 -6.04 21.59 2.32
CA GLN A 66 -6.42 21.49 0.91
C GLN A 66 -7.88 21.08 0.68
N GLY A 67 -8.69 20.94 1.74
CA GLY A 67 -10.12 20.68 1.61
C GLY A 67 -10.55 19.21 1.71
N ALA A 68 -9.69 18.31 2.20
CA ALA A 68 -10.06 16.89 2.38
C ALA A 68 -11.31 16.68 3.26
N MET A 69 -11.57 17.59 4.22
CA MET A 69 -12.79 17.53 5.02
C MET A 69 -14.04 17.85 4.19
N GLU A 70 -13.94 18.75 3.21
CA GLU A 70 -15.05 19.08 2.33
C GLU A 70 -15.33 17.91 1.36
N GLU A 71 -14.29 17.30 0.79
CA GLU A 71 -14.42 16.08 0.00
C GLU A 71 -15.10 14.96 0.80
N ALA A 72 -14.69 14.76 2.05
CA ALA A 72 -15.29 13.78 2.95
C ALA A 72 -16.78 14.06 3.18
N ARG A 73 -17.16 15.31 3.45
CA ARG A 73 -18.57 15.71 3.62
C ARG A 73 -19.38 15.44 2.36
N GLN A 74 -18.86 15.77 1.18
CA GLN A 74 -19.54 15.50 -0.08
C GLN A 74 -19.76 14.00 -0.31
N LEU A 75 -18.78 13.17 0.05
CA LEU A 75 -18.91 11.72 -0.05
C LEU A 75 -19.96 11.18 0.93
N ILE A 76 -19.99 11.68 2.17
CA ILE A 76 -20.98 11.28 3.19
C ILE A 76 -22.39 11.65 2.77
N LYS A 77 -22.60 12.83 2.16
CA LYS A 77 -23.91 13.27 1.65
C LYS A 77 -24.51 12.34 0.61
N ARG A 78 -23.70 11.48 -0.03
CA ARG A 78 -24.18 10.49 -1.01
C ARG A 78 -24.82 9.25 -0.37
N ASP A 79 -24.76 9.14 0.97
CA ASP A 79 -25.35 8.02 1.73
C ASP A 79 -24.94 6.64 1.17
N LEU A 80 -23.65 6.51 0.88
CA LEU A 80 -23.07 5.29 0.33
C LEU A 80 -22.96 4.22 1.42
N ASP A 81 -23.09 2.95 1.01
CA ASP A 81 -22.85 1.80 1.89
C ASP A 81 -21.46 1.92 2.56
N PRO A 82 -21.39 1.98 3.91
CA PRO A 82 -20.13 2.04 4.65
C PRO A 82 -19.17 0.89 4.35
N GLU A 83 -19.67 -0.23 3.82
CA GLU A 83 -18.85 -1.38 3.46
C GLU A 83 -18.05 -1.19 2.18
N LEU A 84 -18.34 -0.15 1.39
CA LEU A 84 -17.65 0.15 0.14
C LEU A 84 -16.16 0.49 0.36
N PRO A 85 -15.25 0.09 -0.56
CA PRO A 85 -13.82 0.36 -0.43
C PRO A 85 -13.48 1.85 -0.25
N ALA A 86 -14.21 2.75 -0.91
CA ALA A 86 -14.02 4.19 -0.78
C ALA A 86 -14.30 4.68 0.65
N MET A 87 -15.32 4.15 1.32
CA MET A 87 -15.69 4.52 2.69
C MET A 87 -14.68 3.99 3.73
N LYS A 88 -13.92 2.95 3.36
CA LYS A 88 -12.88 2.32 4.19
C LYS A 88 -11.47 2.86 3.92
N ALA A 89 -11.31 3.84 3.03
CA ALA A 89 -10.02 4.47 2.76
C ALA A 89 -9.43 5.08 4.04
N HIS A 90 -8.09 5.12 4.15
CA HIS A 90 -7.43 5.65 5.34
C HIS A 90 -7.82 7.12 5.58
N GLY A 91 -8.25 7.43 6.80
CA GLY A 91 -8.77 8.74 7.18
C GLY A 91 -10.27 8.89 7.00
N MET A 92 -10.88 8.29 5.98
CA MET A 92 -12.30 8.48 5.65
C MET A 92 -13.26 8.11 6.80
N PRO A 93 -13.13 6.96 7.50
CA PRO A 93 -13.99 6.64 8.64
C PRO A 93 -13.93 7.66 9.77
N TRP A 94 -12.74 8.22 10.04
CA TRP A 94 -12.52 9.20 11.11
C TRP A 94 -13.08 10.57 10.75
N LEU A 95 -12.85 11.01 9.51
CA LEU A 95 -13.45 12.26 9.00
C LEU A 95 -14.98 12.16 8.97
N ALA A 96 -15.53 10.98 8.65
CA ALA A 96 -16.97 10.76 8.65
C ALA A 96 -17.58 10.80 10.06
N ALA A 97 -16.96 10.14 11.03
CA ALA A 97 -17.41 10.21 12.43
C ALA A 97 -17.36 11.64 12.98
N PHE A 98 -16.30 12.39 12.67
CA PHE A 98 -16.23 13.81 13.02
C PHE A 98 -17.31 14.64 12.32
N ALA A 99 -17.56 14.41 11.03
CA ALA A 99 -18.61 15.12 10.29
C ALA A 99 -20.01 14.90 10.87
N ARG A 100 -20.26 13.74 11.48
CA ARG A 100 -21.50 13.38 12.18
C ARG A 100 -21.56 13.87 13.63
N GLY A 101 -20.49 14.49 14.15
CA GLY A 101 -20.42 14.98 15.53
C GLY A 101 -20.19 13.88 16.58
N GLU A 102 -19.76 12.69 16.17
CA GLU A 102 -19.58 11.54 17.08
C GLU A 102 -18.27 11.59 17.88
N ILE A 103 -17.26 12.28 17.35
CA ILE A 103 -15.92 12.38 17.91
C ILE A 103 -15.37 13.80 17.74
N THR A 104 -14.33 14.15 18.51
CA THR A 104 -13.66 15.45 18.35
C THR A 104 -12.74 15.48 17.12
N ALA A 105 -12.42 16.69 16.66
CA ALA A 105 -11.52 16.88 15.52
C ALA A 105 -10.11 16.32 15.81
N GLU A 106 -9.62 16.54 17.03
CA GLU A 106 -8.31 16.06 17.49
C GLU A 106 -8.26 14.53 17.49
N PHE A 107 -9.32 13.90 17.98
CA PHE A 107 -9.42 12.45 18.00
C PHE A 107 -9.47 11.87 16.57
N ALA A 108 -10.27 12.48 15.69
CA ALA A 108 -10.34 12.07 14.29
C ALA A 108 -8.98 12.17 13.59
N ALA A 109 -8.29 13.31 13.76
CA ALA A 109 -6.99 13.56 13.15
C ALA A 109 -5.93 12.56 13.63
N GLU A 110 -5.83 12.35 14.94
CA GLU A 110 -4.83 11.41 15.49
C GLU A 110 -5.06 9.98 15.05
N ASN A 111 -6.32 9.53 15.02
CA ASN A 111 -6.64 8.19 14.57
C ASN A 111 -6.41 8.01 13.05
N ALA A 112 -6.72 9.02 12.23
CA ALA A 112 -6.45 9.00 10.80
C ALA A 112 -4.94 8.93 10.49
N LYS A 113 -4.13 9.75 11.17
CA LYS A 113 -2.67 9.69 11.07
C LYS A 113 -2.14 8.33 11.54
N ARG A 114 -2.62 7.83 12.68
CA ARG A 114 -2.24 6.51 13.23
C ARG A 114 -2.49 5.37 12.24
N ASP A 115 -3.66 5.35 11.60
CA ASP A 115 -4.01 4.27 10.68
C ASP A 115 -3.15 4.32 9.41
N THR A 116 -2.81 5.52 8.95
CA THR A 116 -1.85 5.72 7.85
C THR A 116 -0.44 5.23 8.23
N ARG A 117 0.04 5.51 9.45
CA ARG A 117 1.31 4.96 9.96
C ARG A 117 1.29 3.43 10.07
N ARG A 118 0.17 2.85 10.54
CA ARG A 118 -0.02 1.39 10.59
C ARG A 118 -0.02 0.77 9.19
N TYR A 119 -0.63 1.44 8.22
CA TYR A 119 -0.58 1.01 6.82
C TYR A 119 0.86 1.03 6.28
N ALA A 120 1.61 2.11 6.51
CA ALA A 120 3.02 2.18 6.15
C ALA A 120 3.83 1.05 6.80
N LYS A 121 3.62 0.75 8.09
CA LYS A 121 4.25 -0.41 8.75
C LYS A 121 3.92 -1.73 8.03
N ARG A 122 2.65 -1.95 7.66
CA ARG A 122 2.24 -3.15 6.91
C ARG A 122 2.93 -3.23 5.54
N GLN A 123 3.07 -2.11 4.84
CA GLN A 123 3.82 -2.04 3.58
C GLN A 123 5.28 -2.48 3.76
N PHE A 124 5.96 -1.99 4.80
CA PHE A 124 7.33 -2.44 5.11
C PHE A 124 7.40 -3.95 5.38
N THR A 125 6.48 -4.49 6.19
CA THR A 125 6.42 -5.94 6.46
C THR A 125 6.15 -6.74 5.18
N TRP A 126 5.25 -6.26 4.32
CA TRP A 126 4.91 -6.94 3.07
C TRP A 126 6.10 -6.96 2.11
N ILE A 127 6.75 -5.81 1.87
CA ILE A 127 7.96 -5.72 1.04
C ILE A 127 9.07 -6.61 1.60
N GLY A 128 9.29 -6.61 2.91
CA GLY A 128 10.31 -7.46 3.54
C GLY A 128 10.06 -8.97 3.34
N ARG A 129 8.79 -9.38 3.27
CA ARG A 129 8.41 -10.79 3.07
C ARG A 129 8.34 -11.20 1.59
N GLN A 130 7.81 -10.34 0.73
CA GLN A 130 7.61 -10.67 -0.69
C GLN A 130 8.88 -10.43 -1.52
N PHE A 131 9.68 -9.44 -1.11
CA PHE A 131 10.85 -8.98 -1.87
C PHE A 131 12.07 -8.87 -0.95
N PRO A 132 12.53 -9.98 -0.35
CA PRO A 132 13.65 -9.95 0.58
C PRO A 132 14.93 -9.42 -0.08
N PHE A 133 15.18 -9.78 -1.35
CA PHE A 133 16.41 -9.50 -2.08
C PHE A 133 16.43 -8.18 -2.86
N TRP A 134 15.34 -7.41 -2.85
CA TRP A 134 15.34 -6.11 -3.54
C TRP A 134 16.28 -5.12 -2.84
N PRO A 135 17.11 -4.38 -3.60
CA PRO A 135 17.91 -3.28 -3.07
C PRO A 135 17.07 -2.31 -2.24
N ARG A 136 17.61 -1.90 -1.09
CA ARG A 136 16.94 -1.00 -0.14
C ARG A 136 17.47 0.40 -0.33
N ILE A 137 16.56 1.35 -0.56
CA ILE A 137 16.90 2.77 -0.69
C ILE A 137 16.38 3.49 0.56
N PRO A 138 17.23 3.75 1.56
CA PRO A 138 16.80 4.36 2.82
C PRO A 138 16.68 5.87 2.75
N SER A 139 17.18 6.53 1.70
CA SER A 139 17.09 8.00 1.65
C SER A 139 15.62 8.45 1.57
N PRO A 140 15.20 9.41 2.41
CA PRO A 140 13.89 10.05 2.29
C PRO A 140 13.85 11.09 1.18
N GLU A 141 14.99 11.46 0.59
CA GLU A 141 15.13 12.57 -0.34
C GLU A 141 15.02 12.10 -1.80
N PRO A 142 14.21 12.78 -2.64
CA PRO A 142 13.98 12.37 -4.02
C PRO A 142 15.26 12.29 -4.86
N GLU A 143 16.17 13.25 -4.70
CA GLU A 143 17.42 13.33 -5.48
C GLU A 143 18.33 12.11 -5.24
N ASP A 144 18.53 11.74 -3.97
CA ASP A 144 19.28 10.54 -3.61
C ASP A 144 18.63 9.27 -4.16
N ARG A 145 17.29 9.17 -4.08
CA ARG A 145 16.55 8.02 -4.60
C ARG A 145 16.75 7.91 -6.11
N LEU A 146 16.59 9.01 -6.83
CA LEU A 146 16.74 9.05 -8.27
C LEU A 146 18.16 8.67 -8.69
N ARG A 147 19.19 9.19 -7.99
CA ARG A 147 20.58 8.83 -8.24
C ARG A 147 20.81 7.32 -8.14
N VAL A 148 20.32 6.69 -7.06
CA VAL A 148 20.47 5.23 -6.86
C VAL A 148 19.69 4.44 -7.91
N ILE A 149 18.45 4.84 -8.21
CA ILE A 149 17.62 4.17 -9.22
C ILE A 149 18.28 4.25 -10.60
N LEU A 150 18.80 5.41 -10.99
CA LEU A 150 19.50 5.57 -12.26
C LEU A 150 20.81 4.78 -12.33
N ALA A 151 21.55 4.67 -11.22
CA ALA A 151 22.74 3.82 -11.16
C ALA A 151 22.39 2.33 -11.38
N LEU A 152 21.36 1.84 -10.70
CA LEU A 152 20.86 0.46 -10.87
C LEU A 152 20.39 0.19 -12.30
N TYR A 153 19.80 1.18 -12.96
CA TYR A 153 19.38 1.06 -14.36
C TYR A 153 20.59 0.96 -15.32
N ARG A 154 21.59 1.83 -15.15
CA ARG A 154 22.78 1.89 -16.03
C ARG A 154 23.66 0.64 -15.94
N GLU A 155 23.74 -0.01 -14.78
CA GLU A 155 24.50 -1.24 -14.59
C GLU A 155 23.91 -2.42 -15.39
N ILE A 156 22.60 -2.40 -15.64
CA ILE A 156 21.88 -3.42 -16.41
C ILE A 156 21.84 -3.09 -17.91
N ASP A 157 21.76 -1.81 -18.27
CA ASP A 157 21.72 -1.34 -19.67
C ASP A 157 23.12 -1.21 -20.29
N SER A 158 24.18 -1.36 -19.50
CA SER A 158 25.54 -1.50 -20.05
C SER A 158 25.65 -2.88 -20.70
N PRO A 159 25.99 -3.00 -21.99
CA PRO A 159 26.17 -4.29 -22.61
C PRO A 159 27.24 -5.04 -21.82
N VAL A 160 26.88 -6.21 -21.30
CA VAL A 160 27.85 -7.18 -20.82
C VAL A 160 28.67 -7.55 -22.05
N GLU A 161 29.84 -6.94 -22.22
CA GLU A 161 30.87 -7.48 -23.10
C GLU A 161 31.15 -8.89 -22.56
N ALA A 162 30.62 -9.88 -23.28
CA ALA A 162 30.88 -11.28 -23.04
C ALA A 162 32.33 -11.57 -23.44
N ASP A 163 33.27 -11.09 -22.64
CA ASP A 163 34.68 -11.42 -22.78
C ASP A 163 34.97 -12.62 -21.85
N TYR A 164 34.59 -13.80 -22.36
CA TYR A 164 35.13 -15.08 -21.92
C TYR A 164 35.81 -15.70 -23.15
N SER A 165 37.02 -15.22 -23.44
CA SER A 165 38.01 -15.95 -24.24
C SER A 165 39.00 -16.66 -23.34
#